data_AF-A0A645BL87-F1
#
_entry.id   AF-A0A645BL87-F1
#
_cell.length_a   1.000
_cell.length_b   1.000
_cell.length_c   1.000
_cell.angle_alpha   90.00
_cell.angle_beta   90.00
_cell.angle_gamma   90.00
#
_symmetry.space_group_name_H-M   'P 1'
#
loop_
_entity.id
_entity.type
_entity.pdbx_description
1 polymer ?
#
loop_
_entity_poly.entity_id
_entity_poly.type
_entity_poly.pdbx_seq_one_letter_code
_entity_poly.pdbx_strand_id
1 'polypeptide(L)'
;MQSIALLENDREQLSKDLYRSMLSVDKFINYVNEDGACEEGPSYWGHAAGKLYDYLQLVHYMTAGGVTLFDHPMIKSMGEYISRSYAGNNWVVNFADASAKFSAPESLIYRYGKAVKSNEMMGFASYLAQQKSSTVDYGIDFFRVLESLTCNQELKNYTAAHITPDVTVYPETQFYYFKNNNDFFLAAKGGYNAESHNHNDAGTFSLWIDKTPVLIDAGVGTYTRQTFGPERYSIWTMRSNYHNLPSVNGVEQKFGKQYKATDILVDEKKKMLSLNIAPAYPEEASVKQWVRSYQLKTRELIVKDKFTLKSALQSNEIHFMLWGDINIQEGKVNINVAGKKATLLYDKNTFEANIETIPLPDVRLSRVWGKEIYRLTLKAKKKSVRGEYVYRIVVS
;
A
#
# COMPACT_ATOMS: atom_id res chain seq x y z
N MET A 1 -5.47 -11.96 -26.66
CA MET A 1 -4.43 -11.56 -27.63
C MET A 1 -3.61 -12.75 -28.13
N GLN A 2 -2.95 -13.52 -27.25
CA GLN A 2 -2.13 -14.67 -27.66
C GLN A 2 -2.86 -15.65 -28.60
N SER A 3 -4.10 -16.04 -28.26
CA SER A 3 -4.90 -16.93 -29.11
C SER A 3 -5.18 -16.33 -30.48
N ILE A 4 -5.53 -15.04 -30.56
CA ILE A 4 -5.76 -14.34 -31.83
C ILE A 4 -4.46 -14.33 -32.66
N ALA A 5 -3.32 -14.00 -32.04
CA ALA A 5 -2.03 -13.94 -32.70
C ALA A 5 -1.55 -15.30 -33.25
N LEU A 6 -1.97 -16.41 -32.65
CA LEU A 6 -1.59 -17.76 -33.06
C LEU A 6 -2.57 -18.41 -34.05
N LEU A 7 -3.85 -18.03 -34.00
CA LEU A 7 -4.92 -18.72 -34.74
C LEU A 7 -5.42 -17.95 -35.96
N GLU A 8 -5.34 -16.61 -35.95
CA GLU A 8 -5.86 -15.78 -37.04
C GLU A 8 -4.81 -15.61 -38.14
N ASN A 9 -5.10 -16.19 -39.31
CA ASN A 9 -4.21 -16.17 -40.47
C ASN A 9 -4.57 -15.06 -41.46
N ASP A 10 -5.80 -14.52 -41.41
CA ASP A 10 -6.21 -13.37 -42.21
C ASP A 10 -5.66 -12.08 -41.59
N ARG A 11 -4.81 -11.38 -42.34
CA ARG A 11 -4.17 -10.13 -41.90
C ARG A 11 -5.17 -9.00 -41.66
N GLU A 12 -6.25 -8.92 -42.44
CA GLU A 12 -7.25 -7.88 -42.27
C GLU A 12 -8.07 -8.13 -41.00
N GLN A 13 -8.47 -9.38 -40.76
CA GLN A 13 -9.18 -9.77 -39.55
C GLN A 13 -8.30 -9.61 -38.30
N LEU A 14 -7.04 -10.03 -38.37
CA LEU A 14 -6.06 -9.83 -37.30
C LEU A 14 -5.90 -8.35 -36.91
N SER A 15 -5.88 -7.46 -37.91
CA SER A 15 -5.80 -6.02 -37.68
C SER A 15 -7.04 -5.48 -36.97
N LYS A 16 -8.24 -5.91 -37.40
CA LYS A 16 -9.53 -5.53 -36.76
C LYS A 16 -9.60 -6.01 -35.31
N ASP A 17 -9.19 -7.25 -35.04
CA ASP A 17 -9.21 -7.82 -33.69
C ASP A 17 -8.17 -7.18 -32.76
N LEU A 18 -6.97 -6.92 -33.28
CA LEU A 18 -5.95 -6.16 -32.57
C LEU A 18 -6.48 -4.76 -32.21
N TYR A 19 -7.04 -4.03 -33.17
CA TYR A 19 -7.62 -2.71 -32.94
C TYR A 19 -8.74 -2.72 -31.89
N ARG A 20 -9.67 -3.66 -31.99
CA ARG A 20 -10.73 -3.83 -30.99
C ARG A 20 -10.18 -4.09 -29.59
N SER A 21 -9.12 -4.91 -29.48
CA SER A 21 -8.48 -5.17 -28.19
C SER A 21 -7.79 -3.94 -27.62
N MET A 22 -7.17 -3.11 -28.47
CA MET A 22 -6.53 -1.85 -28.05
C MET A 22 -7.55 -0.89 -27.45
N LEU A 23 -8.72 -0.74 -28.08
CA LEU A 23 -9.82 0.08 -27.53
C LEU A 23 -10.28 -0.38 -26.14
N SER A 24 -10.26 -1.68 -25.87
CA SER A 24 -10.58 -2.21 -24.54
C SER A 24 -9.50 -1.91 -23.52
N VAL A 25 -8.22 -2.03 -23.90
CA VAL A 25 -7.08 -1.75 -23.01
C VAL A 25 -6.95 -0.26 -22.74
N ASP A 26 -7.28 0.60 -23.70
CA ASP A 26 -7.38 2.05 -23.50
C ASP A 26 -8.36 2.39 -22.38
N LYS A 27 -9.46 1.65 -22.21
CA LYS A 27 -10.38 1.87 -21.08
C LYS A 27 -9.75 1.55 -19.73
N PHE A 28 -8.89 0.53 -19.66
CA PHE A 28 -8.13 0.23 -18.45
C PHE A 28 -7.09 1.32 -18.18
N ILE A 29 -6.33 1.75 -19.19
CA ILE A 29 -5.35 2.82 -19.04
C ILE A 29 -6.04 4.10 -18.56
N ASN A 30 -7.18 4.47 -19.14
CA ASN A 30 -7.95 5.66 -18.73
C ASN A 30 -8.62 5.54 -17.34
N TYR A 31 -8.69 4.35 -16.76
CA TYR A 31 -9.19 4.14 -15.40
C TYR A 31 -8.10 4.34 -14.34
N VAL A 32 -6.87 3.95 -14.66
CA VAL A 32 -5.74 4.04 -13.73
C VAL A 32 -5.32 5.50 -13.57
N ASN A 33 -5.00 5.90 -12.35
CA ASN A 33 -4.46 7.23 -12.06
C ASN A 33 -3.12 7.46 -12.78
N GLU A 34 -2.88 8.68 -13.28
CA GLU A 34 -1.67 8.96 -14.08
C GLU A 34 -0.37 8.81 -13.27
N ASP A 35 -0.47 8.93 -11.94
CA ASP A 35 0.63 8.70 -11.00
C ASP A 35 1.13 7.24 -10.96
N GLY A 36 0.38 6.31 -11.55
CA GLY A 36 0.75 4.92 -11.77
C GLY A 36 0.72 4.04 -10.53
N ALA A 37 0.29 4.53 -9.36
CA ALA A 37 0.16 3.66 -8.21
C ALA A 37 -0.97 2.63 -8.42
N CYS A 38 -0.72 1.39 -7.98
CA CYS A 38 -1.76 0.38 -7.93
C CYS A 38 -2.54 0.55 -6.61
N GLU A 39 -3.73 1.16 -6.69
CA GLU A 39 -4.60 1.42 -5.54
C GLU A 39 -4.97 0.16 -4.75
N GLU A 40 -5.06 -0.99 -5.43
CA GLU A 40 -5.32 -2.33 -4.84
C GLU A 40 -4.09 -2.93 -4.14
N GLY A 41 -2.95 -2.26 -4.24
CA GLY A 41 -1.71 -2.63 -3.58
C GLY A 41 -0.83 -3.62 -4.36
N PRO A 42 0.38 -3.92 -3.83
CA PRO A 42 1.43 -4.64 -4.57
C PRO A 42 1.06 -6.08 -4.99
N SER A 43 0.16 -6.75 -4.26
CA SER A 43 -0.30 -8.09 -4.63
C SER A 43 -1.09 -8.11 -5.94
N TYR A 44 -1.75 -7.00 -6.29
CA TYR A 44 -2.54 -6.87 -7.50
C TYR A 44 -1.75 -6.26 -8.67
N TRP A 45 -0.56 -5.68 -8.41
CA TRP A 45 0.28 -5.08 -9.44
C TRP A 45 0.57 -6.02 -10.62
N GLY A 46 0.85 -7.30 -10.35
CA GLY A 46 1.11 -8.30 -11.38
C GLY A 46 -0.11 -8.66 -12.25
N HIS A 47 -1.31 -8.41 -11.74
CA HIS A 47 -2.60 -8.58 -12.42
C HIS A 47 -3.10 -7.30 -13.09
N ALA A 48 -2.61 -6.13 -12.66
CA ALA A 48 -2.87 -4.83 -13.25
C ALA A 48 -1.74 -4.44 -14.23
N ALA A 49 -0.77 -3.63 -13.78
CA ALA A 49 0.34 -3.15 -14.59
C ALA A 49 1.15 -4.28 -15.26
N GLY A 50 1.34 -5.41 -14.58
CA GLY A 50 2.01 -6.57 -15.15
C GLY A 50 1.27 -7.20 -16.33
N LYS A 51 -0.07 -7.24 -16.30
CA LYS A 51 -0.89 -7.75 -17.41
C LYS A 51 -1.01 -6.74 -18.55
N LEU A 52 -1.04 -5.45 -18.22
CA LEU A 52 -0.91 -4.40 -19.22
C LEU A 52 0.41 -4.52 -19.98
N TYR A 53 1.53 -4.72 -19.27
CA TYR A 53 2.82 -4.96 -19.90
C TYR A 53 2.79 -6.20 -20.81
N ASP A 54 2.27 -7.34 -20.34
CA ASP A 54 2.16 -8.56 -21.17
C ASP A 54 1.39 -8.27 -22.48
N TYR A 55 0.29 -7.52 -22.39
CA TYR A 55 -0.49 -7.12 -23.55
C TYR A 55 0.30 -6.21 -24.49
N LEU A 56 0.90 -5.13 -23.99
CA LEU A 56 1.69 -4.20 -24.79
C LEU A 56 2.88 -4.88 -25.47
N GLN A 57 3.51 -5.84 -24.79
CA GLN A 57 4.62 -6.61 -25.36
C GLN A 57 4.15 -7.48 -26.54
N LEU A 58 2.97 -8.09 -26.45
CA LEU A 58 2.38 -8.83 -27.56
C LEU A 58 2.03 -7.91 -28.73
N VAL A 59 1.44 -6.74 -28.47
CA VAL A 59 1.16 -5.74 -29.52
C VAL A 59 2.47 -5.31 -30.20
N HIS A 60 3.52 -5.07 -29.42
CA HIS A 60 4.84 -4.72 -29.92
C HIS A 60 5.40 -5.81 -30.84
N TYR A 61 5.32 -7.09 -30.44
CA TYR A 61 5.75 -8.21 -31.29
C TYR A 61 4.93 -8.32 -32.58
N MET A 62 3.60 -8.24 -32.48
CA MET A 62 2.70 -8.38 -33.64
C MET A 62 2.86 -7.27 -34.68
N THR A 63 3.26 -6.08 -34.24
CA THR A 63 3.44 -4.90 -35.09
C THR A 63 4.89 -4.63 -35.45
N ALA A 64 5.82 -5.52 -35.06
CA ALA A 64 7.26 -5.30 -35.20
C ALA A 64 7.72 -3.94 -34.66
N GLY A 65 7.10 -3.50 -33.55
CA GLY A 65 7.35 -2.21 -32.91
C GLY A 65 6.63 -1.01 -33.52
N GLY A 66 5.81 -1.20 -34.56
CA GLY A 66 5.03 -0.12 -35.17
C GLY A 66 3.99 0.52 -34.24
N VAL A 67 3.54 -0.19 -33.20
CA VAL A 67 2.68 0.33 -32.13
C VAL A 67 3.33 0.05 -30.77
N THR A 68 3.54 1.09 -29.98
CA THR A 68 4.15 0.99 -28.65
C THR A 68 3.66 2.10 -27.73
N LEU A 69 3.51 1.78 -26.45
CA LEU A 69 3.29 2.75 -25.36
C LEU A 69 4.42 2.73 -24.32
N PHE A 70 5.51 2.00 -24.57
CA PHE A 70 6.57 1.85 -23.58
C PHE A 70 7.36 3.14 -23.30
N ASP A 71 7.33 4.11 -24.22
CA ASP A 71 7.90 5.45 -24.01
C ASP A 71 6.91 6.40 -23.28
N HIS A 72 5.66 5.98 -23.03
CA HIS A 72 4.68 6.80 -22.31
C HIS A 72 5.00 6.84 -20.80
N PRO A 73 5.14 8.02 -20.18
CA PRO A 73 5.57 8.14 -18.77
C PRO A 73 4.69 7.36 -17.79
N MET A 74 3.37 7.39 -17.98
CA MET A 74 2.43 6.66 -17.12
C MET A 74 2.70 5.15 -17.09
N ILE A 75 3.06 4.55 -18.23
CA ILE A 75 3.37 3.11 -18.30
C ILE A 75 4.61 2.81 -17.47
N LYS A 76 5.64 3.68 -17.55
CA LYS A 76 6.81 3.59 -16.68
C LYS A 76 6.45 3.76 -15.20
N SER A 77 5.65 4.76 -14.84
CA SER A 77 5.19 5.01 -13.46
C SER A 77 4.45 3.82 -12.88
N MET A 78 3.54 3.21 -13.67
CA MET A 78 2.85 1.98 -13.30
C MET A 78 3.81 0.83 -13.01
N GLY A 79 4.88 0.71 -13.81
CA GLY A 79 5.94 -0.27 -13.58
C GLY A 79 6.70 -0.01 -12.28
N GLU A 80 7.16 1.21 -12.07
CA GLU A 80 8.04 1.58 -10.95
C GLU A 80 7.36 1.50 -9.57
N TYR A 81 6.02 1.59 -9.50
CA TYR A 81 5.26 1.43 -8.26
C TYR A 81 5.68 0.20 -7.43
N ILE A 82 5.93 -0.95 -8.08
CA ILE A 82 6.29 -2.19 -7.39
C ILE A 82 7.62 -2.08 -6.65
N SER A 83 8.59 -1.35 -7.21
CA SER A 83 9.89 -1.11 -6.57
C SER A 83 9.75 -0.14 -5.40
N ARG A 84 8.95 0.92 -5.57
CA ARG A 84 8.75 1.96 -4.56
C ARG A 84 7.90 1.53 -3.37
N SER A 85 7.04 0.52 -3.56
CA SER A 85 6.24 -0.10 -2.50
C SER A 85 7.01 -1.15 -1.66
N TYR A 86 8.22 -1.55 -2.08
CA TYR A 86 9.02 -2.54 -1.38
C TYR A 86 9.75 -1.91 -0.19
N ALA A 87 9.43 -2.36 1.02
CA ALA A 87 10.00 -1.85 2.27
C ALA A 87 11.26 -2.62 2.71
N GLY A 88 11.65 -3.69 2.00
CA GLY A 88 12.79 -4.53 2.34
C GLY A 88 12.41 -5.88 2.97
N ASN A 89 13.30 -6.86 2.93
CA ASN A 89 13.15 -8.17 3.57
C ASN A 89 11.80 -8.86 3.25
N ASN A 90 11.39 -8.81 1.99
CA ASN A 90 10.11 -9.37 1.50
C ASN A 90 8.85 -8.66 2.02
N TRP A 91 8.99 -7.51 2.69
CA TRP A 91 7.86 -6.68 3.11
C TRP A 91 7.53 -5.60 2.09
N VAL A 92 6.23 -5.30 1.97
CA VAL A 92 5.70 -4.26 1.10
C VAL A 92 4.67 -3.41 1.82
N VAL A 93 4.40 -2.22 1.29
CA VAL A 93 3.25 -1.40 1.67
C VAL A 93 1.97 -2.05 1.16
N ASN A 94 1.10 -2.52 2.06
CA ASN A 94 -0.08 -3.31 1.72
C ASN A 94 -1.40 -2.62 2.08
N PHE A 95 -1.61 -1.39 1.61
CA PHE A 95 -2.96 -0.82 1.62
C PHE A 95 -3.92 -1.67 0.78
N ALA A 96 -5.23 -1.55 1.05
CA ALA A 96 -6.28 -2.33 0.40
C ALA A 96 -6.10 -3.85 0.60
N ASP A 97 -6.71 -4.68 -0.24
CA ASP A 97 -6.69 -6.14 -0.13
C ASP A 97 -5.32 -6.81 -0.45
N ALA A 98 -4.22 -6.07 -0.36
CA ALA A 98 -2.88 -6.58 -0.58
C ALA A 98 -2.32 -7.37 0.61
N SER A 99 -1.47 -8.34 0.31
CA SER A 99 -0.59 -9.00 1.29
C SER A 99 0.56 -8.06 1.67
N ALA A 100 0.97 -8.07 2.94
CA ALA A 100 2.20 -7.42 3.40
C ALA A 100 3.49 -8.11 2.89
N LYS A 101 3.36 -9.26 2.23
CA LYS A 101 4.48 -9.98 1.62
C LYS A 101 4.55 -9.75 0.11
N PHE A 102 5.76 -9.48 -0.36
CA PHE A 102 6.05 -9.31 -1.79
C PHE A 102 5.80 -10.61 -2.58
N SER A 103 5.28 -10.48 -3.80
CA SER A 103 4.91 -11.62 -4.64
C SER A 103 5.14 -11.43 -6.15
N ALA A 104 5.58 -10.25 -6.60
CA ALA A 104 5.74 -9.99 -8.03
C ALA A 104 6.97 -10.74 -8.59
N PRO A 105 6.84 -11.40 -9.76
CA PRO A 105 7.98 -12.10 -10.37
C PRO A 105 9.08 -11.13 -10.83
N GLU A 106 10.33 -11.42 -10.46
CA GLU A 106 11.52 -10.67 -10.85
C GLU A 106 11.71 -10.62 -12.36
N SER A 107 11.39 -11.72 -13.07
CA SER A 107 11.49 -11.79 -14.53
C SER A 107 10.53 -10.80 -15.19
N LEU A 108 9.28 -10.71 -14.70
CA LEU A 108 8.28 -9.74 -15.13
C LEU A 108 8.75 -8.30 -14.88
N ILE A 109 9.25 -8.02 -13.68
CA ILE A 109 9.75 -6.67 -13.33
C ILE A 109 10.92 -6.29 -14.23
N TYR A 110 11.86 -7.20 -14.48
CA TYR A 110 13.03 -6.95 -15.34
C TYR A 110 12.62 -6.65 -16.77
N ARG A 111 11.77 -7.52 -17.34
CA ARG A 111 11.26 -7.38 -18.71
C ARG A 111 10.49 -6.09 -18.91
N TYR A 112 9.60 -5.76 -17.96
CA TYR A 112 8.88 -4.51 -17.98
C TYR A 112 9.85 -3.32 -17.88
N GLY A 113 10.78 -3.36 -16.92
CA GLY A 113 11.82 -2.35 -16.76
C GLY A 113 12.66 -2.13 -18.02
N LYS A 114 13.01 -3.20 -18.74
CA LYS A 114 13.73 -3.13 -20.02
C LYS A 114 12.90 -2.43 -21.08
N ALA A 115 11.62 -2.77 -21.21
CA ALA A 115 10.71 -2.17 -22.18
C ALA A 115 10.54 -0.66 -21.95
N VAL A 116 10.35 -0.22 -20.69
CA VAL A 116 10.17 1.20 -20.33
C VAL A 116 11.48 1.93 -20.00
N LYS A 117 12.64 1.30 -20.24
CA LYS A 117 13.97 1.88 -19.97
C LYS A 117 14.09 2.37 -18.51
N SER A 118 13.66 1.55 -17.54
CA SER A 118 13.75 1.82 -16.10
C SER A 118 14.89 1.03 -15.46
N ASN A 119 15.98 1.73 -15.14
CA ASN A 119 17.10 1.16 -14.37
C ASN A 119 16.69 0.78 -12.94
N GLU A 120 15.73 1.50 -12.35
CA GLU A 120 15.16 1.19 -11.03
C GLU A 120 14.55 -0.22 -11.04
N MET A 121 13.67 -0.50 -12.02
CA MET A 121 13.02 -1.81 -12.13
C MET A 121 14.02 -2.93 -12.45
N MET A 122 14.93 -2.72 -13.41
CA MET A 122 15.92 -3.74 -13.79
C MET A 122 16.88 -4.06 -12.63
N GLY A 123 17.37 -3.04 -11.92
CA GLY A 123 18.21 -3.21 -10.75
C GLY A 123 17.48 -3.90 -9.59
N PHE A 124 16.22 -3.52 -9.36
CA PHE A 124 15.38 -4.12 -8.32
C PHE A 124 15.07 -5.58 -8.60
N ALA A 125 14.74 -5.92 -9.85
CA ALA A 125 14.56 -7.30 -10.26
C ALA A 125 15.82 -8.14 -10.03
N SER A 126 17.01 -7.63 -10.39
CA SER A 126 18.28 -8.32 -10.12
C SER A 126 18.55 -8.48 -8.61
N TYR A 127 18.25 -7.45 -7.81
CA TYR A 127 18.34 -7.52 -6.35
C TYR A 127 17.45 -8.63 -5.75
N LEU A 128 16.24 -8.82 -6.28
CA LEU A 128 15.35 -9.92 -5.86
C LEU A 128 15.84 -11.28 -6.36
N ALA A 129 16.31 -11.35 -7.60
CA ALA A 129 16.83 -12.56 -8.24
C ALA A 129 18.00 -13.18 -7.46
N GLN A 130 18.90 -12.34 -6.93
CA GLN A 130 20.05 -12.80 -6.14
C GLN A 130 19.68 -13.44 -4.79
N GLN A 131 18.45 -13.25 -4.32
CA GLN A 131 17.96 -13.84 -3.06
C GLN A 131 17.29 -15.20 -3.27
N LYS A 132 17.18 -15.66 -4.51
CA LYS A 132 16.50 -16.91 -4.87
C LYS A 132 17.46 -17.91 -5.51
N SER A 133 17.14 -19.19 -5.38
CA SER A 133 17.85 -20.28 -6.04
C SER A 133 17.48 -20.41 -7.53
N SER A 134 16.26 -20.02 -7.92
CA SER A 134 15.80 -19.99 -9.31
C SER A 134 14.98 -18.72 -9.58
N THR A 135 15.14 -18.21 -10.79
CA THR A 135 14.52 -16.99 -11.33
C THR A 135 13.65 -17.28 -12.55
N VAL A 136 13.51 -18.57 -12.91
CA VAL A 136 12.60 -19.01 -13.96
C VAL A 136 11.21 -19.13 -13.33
N ASP A 137 10.27 -18.42 -13.93
CA ASP A 137 8.87 -18.46 -13.49
C ASP A 137 8.31 -19.86 -13.70
N TYR A 138 7.46 -20.30 -12.77
CA TYR A 138 6.71 -21.55 -12.88
C TYR A 138 5.22 -21.26 -12.67
N GLY A 139 4.35 -21.85 -13.49
CA GLY A 139 2.92 -21.67 -13.38
C GLY A 139 2.15 -21.90 -14.68
N ILE A 140 0.86 -21.57 -14.64
CA ILE A 140 -0.07 -21.76 -15.77
C ILE A 140 0.00 -20.66 -16.83
N ASP A 141 0.71 -19.56 -16.55
CA ASP A 141 0.93 -18.48 -17.51
C ASP A 141 2.12 -18.79 -18.42
N PHE A 142 1.86 -19.60 -19.45
CA PHE A 142 2.91 -20.13 -20.32
C PHE A 142 3.70 -19.03 -21.05
N PHE A 143 3.05 -17.90 -21.36
CA PHE A 143 3.73 -16.75 -21.97
C PHE A 143 4.79 -16.18 -21.04
N ARG A 144 4.45 -15.91 -19.76
CA ARG A 144 5.44 -15.42 -18.80
C ARG A 144 6.56 -16.43 -18.55
N VAL A 145 6.24 -17.72 -18.48
CA VAL A 145 7.25 -18.79 -18.34
C VAL A 145 8.24 -18.74 -19.50
N LEU A 146 7.77 -18.81 -20.75
CA LEU A 146 8.65 -18.77 -21.92
C LEU A 146 9.48 -17.48 -21.99
N GLU A 147 8.82 -16.34 -21.78
CA GLU A 147 9.49 -15.06 -21.83
C GLU A 147 10.53 -14.90 -20.71
N SER A 148 10.33 -15.50 -19.54
CA SER A 148 11.32 -15.48 -18.45
C SER A 148 12.63 -16.16 -18.86
N LEU A 149 12.58 -17.19 -19.71
CA LEU A 149 13.77 -17.88 -20.22
C LEU A 149 14.62 -16.93 -21.08
N THR A 150 13.99 -16.04 -21.84
CA THR A 150 14.66 -15.12 -22.76
C THR A 150 15.52 -14.06 -22.04
N CYS A 151 15.15 -13.68 -20.82
CA CYS A 151 15.84 -12.65 -20.05
C CYS A 151 16.62 -13.19 -18.85
N ASN A 152 16.56 -14.50 -18.57
CA ASN A 152 17.08 -15.09 -17.33
C ASN A 152 18.57 -14.79 -17.09
N GLN A 153 19.39 -14.96 -18.12
CA GLN A 153 20.84 -14.72 -18.02
C GLN A 153 21.15 -13.23 -17.86
N GLU A 154 20.46 -12.37 -18.62
CA GLU A 154 20.60 -10.91 -18.51
C GLU A 154 20.20 -10.41 -17.12
N LEU A 155 19.06 -10.87 -16.60
CA LEU A 155 18.57 -10.55 -15.26
C LEU A 155 19.60 -10.89 -14.17
N LYS A 156 20.16 -12.11 -14.19
CA LYS A 156 21.14 -12.55 -13.19
C LYS A 156 22.45 -11.77 -13.25
N ASN A 157 22.85 -11.32 -14.44
CA ASN A 157 24.10 -10.61 -14.65
C ASN A 157 23.96 -9.08 -14.51
N TYR A 158 22.73 -8.55 -14.45
CA TYR A 158 22.49 -7.13 -14.26
C TYR A 158 22.90 -6.68 -12.85
N THR A 159 23.37 -5.45 -12.69
CA THR A 159 23.77 -4.91 -11.39
C THR A 159 22.58 -4.83 -10.44
N ALA A 160 22.61 -5.63 -9.36
CA ALA A 160 21.59 -5.62 -8.33
C ALA A 160 21.61 -4.29 -7.56
N ALA A 161 20.48 -3.62 -7.52
CA ALA A 161 20.31 -2.37 -6.78
C ALA A 161 18.83 -2.13 -6.48
N HIS A 162 18.49 -1.82 -5.22
CA HIS A 162 17.18 -1.27 -4.88
C HIS A 162 17.34 0.19 -4.49
N ILE A 163 17.35 1.06 -5.50
CA ILE A 163 17.51 2.50 -5.35
C ILE A 163 16.20 3.16 -5.73
N THR A 164 15.46 3.63 -4.73
CA THR A 164 14.23 4.40 -4.89
C THR A 164 14.40 5.82 -4.34
N PRO A 165 13.55 6.78 -4.73
CA PRO A 165 13.55 8.12 -4.13
C PRO A 165 13.30 8.09 -2.61
N ASP A 166 13.89 9.05 -1.90
CA ASP A 166 13.66 9.26 -0.46
C ASP A 166 12.20 9.62 -0.12
N VAL A 167 11.52 10.24 -1.08
CA VAL A 167 10.13 10.63 -1.01
C VAL A 167 9.45 10.19 -2.30
N THR A 168 8.36 9.45 -2.18
CA THR A 168 7.50 9.08 -3.31
C THR A 168 6.10 9.60 -3.04
N VAL A 169 5.55 10.34 -4.00
CA VAL A 169 4.22 10.96 -3.91
C VAL A 169 3.37 10.49 -5.08
N TYR A 170 2.22 9.92 -4.75
CA TYR A 170 1.16 9.56 -5.70
C TYR A 170 -0.04 10.45 -5.39
N PRO A 171 -0.17 11.63 -6.02
CA PRO A 171 -1.14 12.63 -5.62
C PRO A 171 -2.59 12.26 -5.94
N GLU A 172 -2.85 11.47 -6.99
CA GLU A 172 -4.19 11.04 -7.37
C GLU A 172 -4.64 9.84 -6.53
N THR A 173 -3.76 8.85 -6.38
CA THR A 173 -3.98 7.68 -5.50
C THR A 173 -3.87 8.07 -4.01
N GLN A 174 -3.27 9.24 -3.73
CA GLN A 174 -3.01 9.78 -2.40
C GLN A 174 -2.19 8.83 -1.51
N PHE A 175 -1.15 8.21 -2.07
CA PHE A 175 -0.15 7.43 -1.32
C PHE A 175 1.15 8.23 -1.18
N TYR A 176 1.73 8.19 0.02
CA TYR A 176 2.91 8.99 0.36
C TYR A 176 3.92 8.13 1.10
N TYR A 177 5.08 7.93 0.49
CA TYR A 177 6.18 7.15 1.07
C TYR A 177 7.35 8.05 1.41
N PHE A 178 7.86 7.92 2.62
CA PHE A 178 9.02 8.66 3.09
C PHE A 178 10.02 7.68 3.69
N LYS A 179 11.29 7.76 3.29
CA LYS A 179 12.37 7.02 3.94
C LYS A 179 13.49 7.94 4.40
N ASN A 180 14.32 7.46 5.31
CA ASN A 180 15.50 8.19 5.76
C ASN A 180 16.72 7.26 5.84
N ASN A 181 17.89 7.84 6.11
CA ASN A 181 19.17 7.13 6.14
C ASN A 181 19.36 6.22 7.38
N ASN A 182 18.38 6.12 8.29
CA ASN A 182 18.41 5.21 9.44
C ASN A 182 17.36 4.09 9.29
N ASP A 183 17.06 3.72 8.04
CA ASP A 183 16.14 2.65 7.68
C ASP A 183 14.72 2.79 8.24
N PHE A 184 14.26 4.02 8.50
CA PHE A 184 12.82 4.25 8.63
C PHE A 184 12.20 4.32 7.24
N PHE A 185 11.07 3.65 7.09
CA PHE A 185 10.20 3.79 5.94
C PHE A 185 8.77 4.00 6.46
N LEU A 186 8.18 5.14 6.15
CA LEU A 186 6.80 5.49 6.44
C LEU A 186 5.99 5.39 5.14
N ALA A 187 4.86 4.70 5.19
CA ALA A 187 3.82 4.83 4.18
C ALA A 187 2.55 5.40 4.81
N ALA A 188 1.96 6.41 4.20
CA ALA A 188 0.69 6.99 4.62
C ALA A 188 -0.28 7.06 3.43
N LYS A 189 -1.58 6.92 3.73
CA LYS A 189 -2.66 6.93 2.75
C LYS A 189 -3.63 8.06 3.05
N GLY A 190 -4.00 8.83 2.03
CA GLY A 190 -5.19 9.67 2.02
C GLY A 190 -6.40 8.88 1.53
N GLY A 191 -6.46 8.61 0.24
CA GLY A 191 -7.53 7.91 -0.48
C GLY A 191 -8.98 8.34 -0.20
N TYR A 192 -9.90 7.49 -0.65
CA TYR A 192 -11.32 7.53 -0.31
C TYR A 192 -11.89 6.13 -0.07
N ASN A 193 -12.96 6.07 0.72
CA ASN A 193 -13.56 4.80 1.15
C ASN A 193 -14.52 4.24 0.08
N ALA A 194 -14.06 4.05 -1.15
CA ALA A 194 -14.74 3.26 -2.19
C ALA A 194 -13.82 2.98 -3.39
N GLU A 195 -12.50 2.99 -3.17
CA GLU A 195 -11.50 2.55 -4.15
C GLU A 195 -11.67 1.05 -4.44
N SER A 196 -11.10 0.57 -5.55
CA SER A 196 -11.12 -0.87 -5.82
C SER A 196 -10.45 -1.64 -4.68
N HIS A 197 -11.10 -2.72 -4.21
CA HIS A 197 -10.57 -3.57 -3.14
C HIS A 197 -10.19 -2.85 -1.83
N ASN A 198 -10.80 -1.70 -1.56
CA ASN A 198 -10.41 -0.84 -0.44
C ASN A 198 -10.88 -1.32 0.93
N HIS A 199 -10.32 -0.67 1.96
CA HIS A 199 -10.77 -0.67 3.34
C HIS A 199 -11.26 0.75 3.71
N ASN A 200 -11.87 0.92 4.90
CA ASN A 200 -12.19 2.25 5.43
C ASN A 200 -10.98 2.83 6.18
N ASP A 201 -9.96 3.25 5.44
CA ASP A 201 -8.61 3.51 5.94
C ASP A 201 -8.04 4.89 5.56
N ALA A 202 -8.91 5.86 5.25
CA ALA A 202 -8.47 7.19 4.83
C ALA A 202 -7.71 7.93 5.95
N GLY A 203 -6.41 8.15 5.77
CA GLY A 203 -5.51 8.64 6.82
C GLY A 203 -4.76 7.57 7.60
N THR A 204 -4.78 6.31 7.19
CA THR A 204 -3.94 5.29 7.83
C THR A 204 -2.46 5.49 7.49
N PHE A 205 -1.59 4.79 8.22
CA PHE A 205 -0.17 4.71 7.92
C PHE A 205 0.41 3.37 8.38
N SER A 206 1.56 3.00 7.84
CA SER A 206 2.39 1.89 8.30
C SER A 206 3.84 2.35 8.43
N LEU A 207 4.58 1.76 9.37
CA LEU A 207 5.96 2.14 9.67
C LEU A 207 6.84 0.90 9.71
N TRP A 208 7.95 0.95 8.98
CA TRP A 208 9.04 -0.01 9.04
C TRP A 208 10.28 0.66 9.63
N ILE A 209 11.02 -0.11 10.43
CA ILE A 209 12.31 0.25 11.01
C ILE A 209 13.26 -0.89 10.67
N ASP A 210 14.38 -0.59 10.02
CA ASP A 210 15.34 -1.58 9.53
C ASP A 210 14.63 -2.72 8.78
N LYS A 211 13.84 -2.30 7.77
CA LYS A 211 13.10 -3.19 6.87
C LYS A 211 12.15 -4.16 7.59
N THR A 212 11.76 -3.84 8.82
CA THR A 212 10.88 -4.64 9.66
C THR A 212 9.64 -3.83 10.02
N PRO A 213 8.42 -4.31 9.73
CA PRO A 213 7.21 -3.57 10.06
C PRO A 213 7.03 -3.51 11.58
N VAL A 214 6.69 -2.32 12.09
CA VAL A 214 6.48 -2.06 13.53
C VAL A 214 5.05 -1.60 13.78
N LEU A 215 4.52 -0.72 12.92
CA LEU A 215 3.09 -0.41 12.85
C LEU A 215 2.57 -0.87 11.50
N ILE A 216 1.49 -1.64 11.53
CA ILE A 216 1.12 -2.50 10.40
C ILE A 216 -0.25 -2.16 9.83
N ASP A 217 -0.49 -2.64 8.61
CA ASP A 217 -1.82 -2.91 8.12
C ASP A 217 -1.96 -4.43 8.03
N ALA A 218 -3.04 -4.98 8.59
CA ALA A 218 -3.24 -6.43 8.61
C ALA A 218 -3.37 -7.02 7.19
N GLY A 219 -3.81 -6.21 6.22
CA GLY A 219 -4.22 -6.66 4.89
C GLY A 219 -5.59 -7.34 4.96
N VAL A 220 -5.79 -8.37 4.14
CA VAL A 220 -7.08 -9.05 4.03
C VAL A 220 -6.96 -10.55 4.27
N GLY A 221 -8.00 -11.11 4.90
CA GLY A 221 -8.16 -12.55 5.07
C GLY A 221 -8.52 -13.30 3.78
N THR A 222 -8.82 -14.58 3.95
CA THR A 222 -9.36 -15.43 2.87
C THR A 222 -10.68 -14.85 2.39
N TYR A 223 -10.83 -14.72 1.08
CA TYR A 223 -12.06 -14.20 0.50
C TYR A 223 -13.22 -15.14 0.73
N THR A 224 -14.32 -14.56 1.17
CA THR A 224 -15.60 -15.26 1.34
C THR A 224 -16.68 -14.53 0.54
N ARG A 225 -17.89 -15.09 0.50
CA ARG A 225 -19.06 -14.39 -0.06
C ARG A 225 -19.27 -13.01 0.57
N GLN A 226 -18.93 -12.83 1.85
CA GLN A 226 -19.07 -11.56 2.55
C GLN A 226 -18.15 -10.48 1.95
N THR A 227 -16.94 -10.84 1.50
CA THR A 227 -15.95 -9.92 0.93
C THR A 227 -16.45 -9.15 -0.29
N PHE A 228 -17.35 -9.78 -1.06
CA PHE A 228 -17.93 -9.22 -2.29
C PHE A 228 -19.39 -8.76 -2.10
N GLY A 229 -19.90 -8.85 -0.87
CA GLY A 229 -21.28 -8.50 -0.54
C GLY A 229 -21.40 -7.14 0.15
N PRO A 230 -22.64 -6.70 0.44
CA PRO A 230 -22.88 -5.45 1.17
C PRO A 230 -22.32 -5.46 2.60
N GLU A 231 -22.11 -6.65 3.15
CA GLU A 231 -21.52 -6.89 4.47
C GLU A 231 -19.98 -6.82 4.50
N ARG A 232 -19.33 -6.39 3.41
CA ARG A 232 -17.85 -6.29 3.34
C ARG A 232 -17.29 -5.49 4.53
N TYR A 233 -17.89 -4.35 4.85
CA TYR A 233 -17.40 -3.46 5.91
C TYR A 233 -17.81 -3.87 7.32
N SER A 234 -18.45 -5.04 7.51
CA SER A 234 -18.54 -5.68 8.84
C SER A 234 -17.37 -6.63 9.11
N ILE A 235 -16.56 -6.96 8.11
CA ILE A 235 -15.29 -7.68 8.27
C ILE A 235 -14.29 -6.75 8.98
N TRP A 236 -13.67 -7.22 10.06
CA TRP A 236 -12.83 -6.38 10.92
C TRP A 236 -11.68 -5.70 10.17
N THR A 237 -11.03 -6.39 9.22
CA THR A 237 -9.93 -5.81 8.42
C THR A 237 -10.37 -4.71 7.46
N MET A 238 -11.67 -4.53 7.23
CA MET A 238 -12.19 -3.48 6.32
C MET A 238 -12.60 -2.22 7.09
N ARG A 239 -12.55 -2.25 8.43
CA ARG A 239 -13.09 -1.23 9.33
C ARG A 239 -11.99 -0.32 9.85
N SER A 240 -12.23 0.99 9.89
CA SER A 240 -11.25 1.99 10.33
C SER A 240 -10.66 1.73 11.71
N ASN A 241 -11.44 1.07 12.57
CA ASN A 241 -11.03 0.71 13.92
C ASN A 241 -9.95 -0.35 14.01
N TYR A 242 -9.62 -1.01 12.91
CA TYR A 242 -8.51 -1.95 12.81
C TYR A 242 -7.43 -1.46 11.84
N HIS A 243 -7.34 -0.14 11.67
CA HIS A 243 -6.23 0.57 11.03
C HIS A 243 -5.65 1.59 12.01
N ASN A 244 -4.56 2.26 11.62
CA ASN A 244 -3.87 3.23 12.47
C ASN A 244 -4.60 4.60 12.48
N LEU A 245 -5.86 4.61 12.91
CA LEU A 245 -6.83 5.70 12.75
C LEU A 245 -7.62 6.00 14.04
N PRO A 246 -8.26 7.18 14.15
CA PRO A 246 -9.12 7.49 15.27
C PRO A 246 -10.56 6.94 15.09
N SER A 247 -11.20 6.57 16.20
CA SER A 247 -12.65 6.64 16.37
C SER A 247 -13.01 8.02 16.91
N VAL A 248 -13.87 8.75 16.20
CA VAL A 248 -14.30 10.11 16.61
C VAL A 248 -15.68 10.02 17.23
N ASN A 249 -15.84 10.43 18.49
CA ASN A 249 -17.09 10.25 19.23
C ASN A 249 -17.61 8.80 19.25
N GLY A 250 -16.72 7.81 19.19
CA GLY A 250 -17.09 6.38 19.10
C GLY A 250 -17.59 5.94 17.71
N VAL A 251 -17.37 6.76 16.68
CA VAL A 251 -17.83 6.51 15.30
C VAL A 251 -16.64 6.25 14.38
N GLU A 252 -16.78 5.20 13.57
CA GLU A 252 -15.83 4.77 12.54
C GLU A 252 -15.98 5.57 11.25
N GLN A 253 -14.98 5.47 10.36
CA GLN A 253 -15.17 5.92 9.00
C GLN A 253 -16.20 5.04 8.27
N LYS A 254 -16.84 5.62 7.25
CA LYS A 254 -17.92 4.95 6.51
C LYS A 254 -17.52 4.69 5.07
N PHE A 255 -18.09 3.63 4.50
CA PHE A 255 -17.97 3.31 3.08
C PHE A 255 -18.80 4.28 2.22
N GLY A 256 -18.20 4.72 1.11
CA GLY A 256 -18.76 5.59 0.08
C GLY A 256 -17.71 6.55 -0.49
N LYS A 257 -17.86 6.89 -1.78
CA LYS A 257 -16.93 7.81 -2.50
C LYS A 257 -16.81 9.19 -1.85
N GLN A 258 -17.84 9.63 -1.14
CA GLN A 258 -17.85 10.91 -0.42
C GLN A 258 -16.95 10.89 0.83
N TYR A 259 -16.67 9.71 1.38
CA TYR A 259 -15.87 9.57 2.59
C TYR A 259 -14.39 9.50 2.21
N LYS A 260 -13.68 10.61 2.36
CA LYS A 260 -12.32 10.74 1.83
C LYS A 260 -11.44 11.69 2.63
N ALA A 261 -10.13 11.55 2.46
CA ALA A 261 -9.18 12.57 2.86
C ALA A 261 -9.29 13.81 1.96
N THR A 262 -9.01 14.98 2.53
CA THR A 262 -9.01 16.29 1.85
C THR A 262 -7.88 17.17 2.37
N ASP A 263 -7.70 18.36 1.80
CA ASP A 263 -6.73 19.37 2.27
C ASP A 263 -5.31 18.81 2.45
N ILE A 264 -4.85 18.04 1.45
CA ILE A 264 -3.59 17.32 1.54
C ILE A 264 -2.41 18.26 1.25
N LEU A 265 -1.44 18.27 2.15
CA LEU A 265 -0.22 19.07 2.06
C LEU A 265 0.99 18.18 2.28
N VAL A 266 1.93 18.23 1.34
CA VAL A 266 3.20 17.48 1.40
C VAL A 266 4.36 18.47 1.42
N ASP A 267 5.29 18.28 2.36
CA ASP A 267 6.60 18.93 2.37
C ASP A 267 7.66 17.85 2.25
N GLU A 268 8.12 17.60 1.02
CA GLU A 268 9.08 16.53 0.71
C GLU A 268 10.42 16.76 1.42
N LYS A 269 10.87 18.02 1.53
CA LYS A 269 12.14 18.37 2.18
C LYS A 269 12.11 18.03 3.66
N LYS A 270 10.97 18.25 4.32
CA LYS A 270 10.77 17.91 5.74
C LYS A 270 10.19 16.50 5.96
N LYS A 271 9.95 15.74 4.88
CA LYS A 271 9.31 14.41 4.91
C LYS A 271 8.02 14.44 5.74
N MET A 272 7.17 15.42 5.43
CA MET A 272 5.96 15.72 6.16
C MET A 272 4.73 15.60 5.26
N LEU A 273 3.66 15.03 5.82
CA LEU A 273 2.33 14.95 5.23
C LEU A 273 1.31 15.50 6.23
N SER A 274 0.33 16.25 5.75
CA SER A 274 -0.84 16.67 6.52
C SER A 274 -2.09 16.48 5.67
N LEU A 275 -3.18 16.00 6.26
CA LEU A 275 -4.46 15.84 5.60
C LEU A 275 -5.64 15.98 6.57
N ASN A 276 -6.77 16.46 6.06
CA ASN A 276 -8.03 16.49 6.79
C ASN A 276 -8.82 15.21 6.53
N ILE A 277 -9.00 14.38 7.57
CA ILE A 277 -9.72 13.10 7.50
C ILE A 277 -11.17 13.21 7.97
N ALA A 278 -11.62 14.38 8.43
CA ALA A 278 -13.00 14.56 8.89
C ALA A 278 -14.07 14.14 7.85
N PRO A 279 -13.90 14.39 6.53
CA PRO A 279 -14.90 13.98 5.56
C PRO A 279 -15.03 12.46 5.41
N ALA A 280 -14.07 11.66 5.88
CA ALA A 280 -14.16 10.20 5.88
C ALA A 280 -15.13 9.64 6.95
N TYR A 281 -15.56 10.48 7.89
CA TYR A 281 -16.51 10.13 8.95
C TYR A 281 -17.92 10.60 8.60
N PRO A 282 -18.95 9.86 9.02
CA PRO A 282 -20.32 10.26 8.80
C PRO A 282 -20.77 11.33 9.80
N GLU A 283 -21.94 11.91 9.58
CA GLU A 283 -22.43 13.06 10.36
C GLU A 283 -22.54 12.75 11.87
N GLU A 284 -22.83 11.51 12.22
CA GLU A 284 -22.96 11.00 13.59
C GLU A 284 -21.64 11.13 14.38
N ALA A 285 -20.49 11.15 13.70
CA ALA A 285 -19.20 11.41 14.34
C ALA A 285 -19.11 12.85 14.90
N SER A 286 -19.99 13.75 14.46
CA SER A 286 -20.03 15.16 14.88
C SER A 286 -18.68 15.86 14.72
N VAL A 287 -17.88 15.46 13.74
CA VAL A 287 -16.56 16.04 13.47
C VAL A 287 -16.69 17.19 12.47
N LYS A 288 -16.09 18.34 12.79
CA LYS A 288 -16.00 19.47 11.85
C LYS A 288 -14.70 19.40 11.05
N GLN A 289 -13.60 19.12 11.73
CA GLN A 289 -12.27 19.05 11.16
C GLN A 289 -11.41 18.10 11.99
N TRP A 290 -10.60 17.29 11.30
CA TRP A 290 -9.62 16.42 11.93
C TRP A 290 -8.40 16.38 11.03
N VAL A 291 -7.41 17.22 11.34
CA VAL A 291 -6.17 17.31 10.57
C VAL A 291 -5.16 16.38 11.20
N ARG A 292 -4.82 15.33 10.47
CA ARG A 292 -3.78 14.38 10.84
C ARG A 292 -2.50 14.68 10.06
N SER A 293 -1.37 14.68 10.75
CA SER A 293 -0.06 14.93 10.14
C SER A 293 0.99 13.92 10.59
N TYR A 294 1.93 13.67 9.69
CA TYR A 294 3.07 12.78 9.87
C TYR A 294 4.33 13.57 9.56
N GLN A 295 5.35 13.45 10.41
CA GLN A 295 6.66 13.98 10.11
C GLN A 295 7.70 12.90 10.40
N LEU A 296 8.36 12.42 9.34
CA LEU A 296 9.45 11.48 9.46
C LEU A 296 10.76 12.22 9.70
N LYS A 297 11.31 12.08 10.91
CA LYS A 297 12.61 12.62 11.28
C LYS A 297 13.65 11.50 11.31
N THR A 298 14.90 11.87 11.60
CA THR A 298 16.07 10.99 11.59
C THR A 298 15.91 9.71 12.41
N ARG A 299 15.32 9.77 13.61
CA ARG A 299 15.14 8.61 14.52
C ARG A 299 13.75 8.55 15.15
N GLU A 300 12.79 9.28 14.59
CA GLU A 300 11.44 9.31 15.10
C GLU A 300 10.41 9.57 14.00
N LEU A 301 9.23 8.99 14.14
CA LEU A 301 8.02 9.42 13.46
C LEU A 301 7.17 10.20 14.45
N ILE A 302 6.78 11.42 14.08
CA ILE A 302 5.78 12.19 14.83
C ILE A 302 4.46 12.11 14.09
N VAL A 303 3.42 11.67 14.80
CA VAL A 303 2.03 11.73 14.33
C VAL A 303 1.28 12.74 15.18
N LYS A 304 0.54 13.66 14.55
CA LYS A 304 -0.28 14.63 15.27
C LYS A 304 -1.70 14.68 14.72
N ASP A 305 -2.67 14.70 15.62
CA ASP A 305 -4.08 14.88 15.32
C ASP A 305 -4.55 16.21 15.93
N LYS A 306 -4.95 17.17 15.10
CA LYS A 306 -5.57 18.43 15.52
C LYS A 306 -7.02 18.45 15.08
N PHE A 307 -7.93 18.51 16.05
CA PHE A 307 -9.35 18.31 15.77
C PHE A 307 -10.25 19.41 16.30
N THR A 308 -11.40 19.55 15.66
CA THR A 308 -12.54 20.34 16.11
C THR A 308 -13.81 19.54 15.82
N LEU A 309 -14.59 19.31 16.86
CA LEU A 309 -15.90 18.67 16.81
C LEU A 309 -16.99 19.75 16.76
N LYS A 310 -18.18 19.38 16.28
CA LYS A 310 -19.41 20.15 16.49
C LYS A 310 -19.89 19.94 17.93
N SER A 311 -19.87 18.69 18.40
CA SER A 311 -20.20 18.30 19.78
C SER A 311 -19.29 17.16 20.28
N ALA A 312 -18.94 17.18 21.56
CA ALA A 312 -18.14 16.12 22.19
C ALA A 312 -19.07 15.10 22.88
N LEU A 313 -19.50 14.08 22.12
CA LEU A 313 -20.49 13.09 22.53
C LEU A 313 -19.84 11.93 23.32
N GLN A 314 -18.70 11.44 22.84
CA GLN A 314 -17.90 10.40 23.50
C GLN A 314 -16.42 10.79 23.54
N SER A 315 -15.62 10.04 24.30
CA SER A 315 -14.16 10.19 24.22
C SER A 315 -13.67 9.72 22.86
N ASN A 316 -12.73 10.45 22.28
CA ASN A 316 -12.03 9.98 21.08
C ASN A 316 -11.12 8.81 21.47
N GLU A 317 -11.01 7.85 20.57
CA GLU A 317 -10.11 6.70 20.71
C GLU A 317 -9.18 6.67 19.50
N ILE A 318 -7.92 6.32 19.72
CA ILE A 318 -6.89 6.35 18.68
C ILE A 318 -6.29 4.96 18.60
N HIS A 319 -6.44 4.32 17.45
CA HIS A 319 -6.06 2.93 17.26
C HIS A 319 -4.70 2.84 16.57
N PHE A 320 -3.90 1.86 16.99
CA PHE A 320 -2.67 1.46 16.32
C PHE A 320 -2.60 -0.07 16.24
N MET A 321 -2.25 -0.58 15.08
CA MET A 321 -2.09 -2.01 14.80
C MET A 321 -0.62 -2.40 14.97
N LEU A 322 -0.39 -3.39 15.82
CA LEU A 322 0.93 -3.82 16.29
C LEU A 322 1.06 -5.35 16.20
N TRP A 323 2.29 -5.85 16.27
CA TRP A 323 2.59 -7.28 16.33
C TRP A 323 3.94 -7.50 17.02
N GLY A 324 4.29 -8.75 17.32
CA GLY A 324 5.49 -9.09 18.09
C GLY A 324 5.31 -8.96 19.60
N ASP A 325 6.39 -8.75 20.35
CA ASP A 325 6.30 -8.65 21.81
C ASP A 325 5.94 -7.21 22.21
N ILE A 326 4.73 -7.03 22.74
CA ILE A 326 4.21 -5.72 23.15
C ILE A 326 4.17 -5.60 24.67
N ASN A 327 4.80 -4.56 25.20
CA ASN A 327 4.74 -4.23 26.62
C ASN A 327 4.22 -2.81 26.83
N ILE A 328 3.00 -2.70 27.35
CA ILE A 328 2.33 -1.44 27.69
C ILE A 328 2.78 -0.93 29.06
N GLN A 329 3.09 0.36 29.14
CA GLN A 329 3.35 1.10 30.39
C GLN A 329 2.65 2.45 30.33
N GLU A 330 2.56 3.13 31.46
CA GLU A 330 1.97 4.47 31.51
C GLU A 330 2.81 5.46 30.66
N GLY A 331 2.17 6.06 29.65
CA GLY A 331 2.79 7.03 28.73
C GLY A 331 3.69 6.45 27.63
N LYS A 332 3.87 5.12 27.58
CA LYS A 332 4.66 4.48 26.53
C LYS A 332 4.29 3.02 26.24
N VAL A 333 4.43 2.59 25.00
CA VAL A 333 4.27 1.20 24.56
C VAL A 333 5.57 0.75 23.92
N ASN A 334 6.22 -0.25 24.51
CA ASN A 334 7.41 -0.86 23.95
C ASN A 334 7.00 -1.95 22.96
N ILE A 335 7.59 -1.91 21.76
CA ILE A 335 7.31 -2.82 20.66
C ILE A 335 8.62 -3.50 20.30
N ASN A 336 8.66 -4.82 20.34
CA ASN A 336 9.81 -5.61 19.90
C ASN A 336 9.39 -6.61 18.83
N VAL A 337 9.88 -6.44 17.62
CA VAL A 337 9.59 -7.31 16.48
C VAL A 337 10.91 -7.89 15.99
N ALA A 338 11.09 -9.21 16.16
CA ALA A 338 12.30 -9.91 15.72
C ALA A 338 13.62 -9.23 16.15
N GLY A 339 13.65 -8.68 17.37
CA GLY A 339 14.81 -7.96 17.93
C GLY A 339 14.89 -6.48 17.59
N LYS A 340 14.01 -5.95 16.73
CA LYS A 340 13.89 -4.51 16.43
C LYS A 340 12.99 -3.85 17.46
N LYS A 341 13.54 -2.87 18.17
CA LYS A 341 12.87 -2.19 19.28
C LYS A 341 12.41 -0.78 18.87
N ALA A 342 11.15 -0.49 19.16
CA ALA A 342 10.59 0.84 19.07
C ALA A 342 9.75 1.15 20.30
N THR A 343 9.57 2.43 20.58
CA THR A 343 8.67 2.90 21.63
C THR A 343 7.67 3.90 21.05
N LEU A 344 6.39 3.62 21.21
CA LEU A 344 5.32 4.60 20.98
C LEU A 344 5.10 5.37 22.28
N LEU A 345 5.39 6.67 22.25
CA LEU A 345 5.20 7.61 23.36
C LEU A 345 3.89 8.39 23.18
N TYR A 346 3.14 8.54 24.27
CA TYR A 346 1.89 9.30 24.32
C TYR A 346 1.77 10.04 25.67
N ASP A 347 0.98 11.10 25.72
CA ASP A 347 0.73 11.81 26.98
C ASP A 347 -0.21 11.01 27.89
N LYS A 348 0.34 10.51 29.01
CA LYS A 348 -0.40 9.77 30.03
C LYS A 348 -1.50 10.56 30.73
N ASN A 349 -1.42 11.89 30.74
CA ASN A 349 -2.47 12.72 31.32
C ASN A 349 -3.66 12.88 30.36
N THR A 350 -3.42 12.70 29.07
CA THR A 350 -4.44 12.78 28.03
C THR A 350 -5.10 11.43 27.76
N PHE A 351 -4.34 10.34 27.79
CA PHE A 351 -4.83 9.02 27.38
C PHE A 351 -4.74 7.96 28.48
N GLU A 352 -5.71 7.06 28.45
CA GLU A 352 -5.61 5.72 29.00
C GLU A 352 -5.37 4.75 27.84
N ALA A 353 -4.43 3.82 28.00
CA ALA A 353 -4.03 2.92 26.95
C ALA A 353 -4.51 1.49 27.26
N ASN A 354 -5.12 0.84 26.27
CA ASN A 354 -5.55 -0.55 26.34
C ASN A 354 -5.03 -1.32 25.13
N ILE A 355 -4.75 -2.61 25.30
CA ILE A 355 -4.35 -3.50 24.22
C ILE A 355 -5.37 -4.63 24.08
N GLU A 356 -5.82 -4.85 22.85
CA GLU A 356 -6.65 -6.00 22.47
C GLU A 356 -5.80 -6.98 21.67
N THR A 357 -5.81 -8.24 22.07
CA THR A 357 -5.27 -9.33 21.26
C THR A 357 -6.30 -9.74 20.21
N ILE A 358 -5.88 -9.80 18.95
CA ILE A 358 -6.69 -10.22 17.81
C ILE A 358 -6.16 -11.58 17.33
N PRO A 359 -6.86 -12.68 17.63
CA PRO A 359 -6.51 -13.98 17.09
C PRO A 359 -6.64 -14.01 15.56
N LEU A 360 -5.72 -14.67 14.88
CA LEU A 360 -5.70 -14.83 13.43
C LEU A 360 -5.90 -16.32 13.06
N PRO A 361 -7.14 -16.85 13.13
CA PRO A 361 -7.44 -18.20 12.67
C PRO A 361 -7.40 -18.33 11.14
N ASP A 362 -7.50 -17.21 10.43
CA ASP A 362 -7.39 -17.17 8.98
C ASP A 362 -5.97 -17.52 8.51
N VAL A 363 -5.85 -18.49 7.60
CA VAL A 363 -4.55 -19.01 7.13
C VAL A 363 -3.78 -17.96 6.31
N ARG A 364 -4.48 -17.09 5.57
CA ARG A 364 -3.84 -16.06 4.75
C ARG A 364 -3.18 -15.01 5.65
N LEU A 365 -3.88 -14.53 6.67
CA LEU A 365 -3.33 -13.57 7.64
C LEU A 365 -2.26 -14.20 8.53
N SER A 366 -2.49 -15.41 9.04
CA SER A 366 -1.56 -16.04 9.99
C SER A 366 -0.23 -16.48 9.36
N ARG A 367 -0.21 -16.74 8.04
CA ARG A 367 1.05 -16.93 7.30
C ARG A 367 1.92 -15.68 7.25
N VAL A 368 1.32 -14.49 7.37
CA VAL A 368 2.04 -13.21 7.35
C VAL A 368 2.44 -12.80 8.77
N TRP A 369 1.50 -12.84 9.70
CA TRP A 369 1.63 -12.21 11.02
C TRP A 369 1.78 -13.20 12.19
N GLY A 370 1.58 -14.50 11.96
CA GLY A 370 1.53 -15.50 13.02
C GLY A 370 0.12 -15.68 13.60
N LYS A 371 0.03 -16.20 14.82
CA LYS A 371 -1.26 -16.61 15.41
C LYS A 371 -2.14 -15.45 15.87
N GLU A 372 -1.56 -14.29 16.10
CA GLU A 372 -2.25 -13.11 16.62
C GLU A 372 -1.49 -11.84 16.27
N ILE A 373 -2.22 -10.72 16.29
CA ILE A 373 -1.70 -9.36 16.28
C ILE A 373 -2.41 -8.57 17.38
N TYR A 374 -2.06 -7.30 17.56
CA TYR A 374 -2.61 -6.47 18.61
C TYR A 374 -3.17 -5.17 18.07
N ARG A 375 -4.24 -4.72 18.71
CA ARG A 375 -4.76 -3.36 18.56
C ARG A 375 -4.55 -2.59 19.85
N LEU A 376 -3.65 -1.61 19.80
CA LEU A 376 -3.52 -0.61 20.84
C LEU A 376 -4.63 0.44 20.66
N THR A 377 -5.33 0.77 21.74
CA THR A 377 -6.30 1.86 21.79
C THR A 377 -5.87 2.87 22.84
N LEU A 378 -5.65 4.12 22.42
CA LEU A 378 -5.46 5.25 23.31
C LEU A 378 -6.79 6.00 23.45
N LYS A 379 -7.45 5.84 24.59
CA LYS A 379 -8.74 6.48 24.89
C LYS A 379 -8.52 7.80 25.60
N ALA A 380 -9.05 8.88 25.04
CA ALA A 380 -8.96 10.20 25.66
C ALA A 380 -9.71 10.22 27.00
N LYS A 381 -9.03 10.65 28.07
CA LYS A 381 -9.61 10.76 29.42
C LYS A 381 -10.68 11.85 29.52
N LYS A 382 -10.62 12.86 28.65
CA LYS A 382 -11.56 13.98 28.60
C LYS A 382 -12.25 14.06 27.26
N LYS A 383 -13.55 14.33 27.29
CA LYS A 383 -14.31 14.78 26.11
C LYS A 383 -13.99 16.24 25.87
N SER A 384 -13.60 16.60 24.66
CA SER A 384 -13.24 17.97 24.31
C SER A 384 -13.68 18.29 22.90
N VAL A 385 -14.21 19.49 22.70
CA VAL A 385 -14.66 19.94 21.37
C VAL A 385 -13.47 20.29 20.48
N ARG A 386 -12.33 20.69 21.06
CA ARG A 386 -11.08 20.95 20.36
C ARG A 386 -9.93 20.35 21.13
N GLY A 387 -8.89 19.94 20.41
CA GLY A 387 -7.69 19.42 21.04
C GLY A 387 -6.59 19.14 20.02
N GLU A 388 -5.43 18.81 20.55
CA GLU A 388 -4.28 18.31 19.81
C GLU A 388 -3.77 17.07 20.53
N TYR A 389 -3.53 16.01 19.77
CA TYR A 389 -2.89 14.80 20.24
C TYR A 389 -1.58 14.59 19.50
N VAL A 390 -0.54 14.18 20.22
CA VAL A 390 0.79 13.94 19.65
C VAL A 390 1.29 12.58 20.08
N TYR A 391 1.76 11.81 19.11
CA TYR A 391 2.34 10.49 19.28
C TYR A 391 3.74 10.49 18.66
N ARG A 392 4.71 9.91 19.36
CA ARG A 392 6.08 9.79 18.86
C ARG A 392 6.48 8.33 18.85
N ILE A 393 6.85 7.82 17.70
CA ILE A 393 7.42 6.48 17.56
C ILE A 393 8.92 6.66 17.40
N VAL A 394 9.69 6.24 18.41
CA VAL A 394 11.14 6.40 18.46
C VAL A 394 11.81 5.03 18.41
N VAL A 395 12.97 4.93 17.76
CA VAL A 395 13.83 3.74 17.89
C VAL A 395 14.52 3.78 19.25
N SER A 396 14.37 2.69 20.01
CA SER A 396 15.00 2.52 21.32
C SER A 396 16.49 2.31 21.24
#